data_AF-A0A1A9BV71-F1
#
_entry.id   AF-A0A1A9BV71-F1
#
_cell.length_a   1.000
_cell.length_b   1.000
_cell.length_c   1.000
_cell.angle_alpha   90.00
_cell.angle_beta   90.00
_cell.angle_gamma   90.00
#
_symmetry.space_group_name_H-M   'P 1'
#
loop_
_entity.id
_entity.type
_entity.pdbx_description
1 polymer ?
#
loop_
_entity_poly.entity_id
_entity_poly.type
_entity_poly.pdbx_seq_one_letter_code
_entity_poly.pdbx_strand_id
1 'polypeptide(L)'
;MFNLLMSPRTTRTVRGLLGNLVEAAATAVRSIAPTDTPADQPAPAEAPDPTDVYTDDDMPDASAIEAAAAEYERATDQARRADRGKRAAKKVLDKLPAGIYGAWRVFRTPSSRQTPDLAEITRIFKAHNLGPVPMKPCAPSLKVERIDVPADADTLAGVAA
;
A
#
# COMPACT_ATOMS: atom_id res chain seq x y z
N MET A 1 -38.38 -21.99 42.66
CA MET A 1 -36.97 -21.54 42.71
C MET A 1 -36.67 -20.81 41.41
N PHE A 2 -36.63 -19.48 41.42
CA PHE A 2 -36.23 -18.65 40.27
C PHE A 2 -34.93 -17.92 40.64
N ASN A 3 -33.82 -18.25 39.98
CA ASN A 3 -32.56 -17.51 40.11
C ASN A 3 -32.52 -16.41 39.05
N LEU A 4 -32.62 -15.16 39.51
CA LEU A 4 -32.48 -13.96 38.68
C LEU A 4 -30.99 -13.67 38.44
N LEU A 5 -30.61 -13.44 37.17
CA LEU A 5 -29.28 -12.98 36.75
C LEU A 5 -28.96 -11.61 37.36
N MET A 6 -27.89 -11.54 38.14
CA MET A 6 -27.21 -10.28 38.49
C MET A 6 -26.23 -9.93 37.36
N SER A 7 -26.57 -8.90 36.58
CA SER A 7 -25.64 -8.21 35.68
C SER A 7 -24.86 -7.15 36.46
N PRO A 8 -23.53 -7.03 36.32
CA PRO A 8 -22.79 -5.94 36.96
C PRO A 8 -23.11 -4.63 36.26
N ARG A 9 -23.76 -3.71 36.98
CA ARG A 9 -23.94 -2.32 36.57
C ARG A 9 -22.58 -1.61 36.55
N THR A 10 -22.07 -1.30 35.36
CA THR A 10 -20.88 -0.45 35.17
C THR A 10 -21.21 0.98 35.62
N THR A 11 -20.76 1.36 36.81
CA THR A 11 -20.84 2.74 37.31
C THR A 11 -19.86 3.62 36.54
N ARG A 12 -20.36 4.34 35.53
CA ARG A 12 -19.60 5.37 34.81
C ARG A 12 -19.40 6.56 35.76
N THR A 13 -18.19 6.74 36.26
CA THR A 13 -17.83 7.91 37.08
C THR A 13 -17.73 9.15 36.19
N VAL A 14 -18.21 10.29 36.70
CA VAL A 14 -18.18 11.61 36.03
C VAL A 14 -16.77 11.98 35.54
N ARG A 15 -15.74 11.46 36.20
CA ARG A 15 -14.32 11.62 35.83
C ARG A 15 -13.95 10.97 34.48
N GLY A 16 -14.56 9.83 34.13
CA GLY A 16 -14.36 9.19 32.82
C GLY A 16 -15.03 9.95 31.68
N LEU A 17 -16.15 10.61 31.96
CA LEU A 17 -16.86 11.44 30.99
C LEU A 17 -16.06 12.72 30.65
N LEU A 18 -15.43 13.33 31.66
CA LEU A 18 -14.54 14.48 31.47
C LEU A 18 -13.24 14.11 30.74
N GLY A 19 -12.65 12.95 31.04
CA GLY A 19 -11.46 12.45 30.33
C GLY A 19 -11.70 12.28 28.84
N ASN A 20 -12.83 11.68 28.45
CA ASN A 20 -13.20 11.48 27.06
C ASN A 20 -13.49 12.79 26.31
N LEU A 21 -14.02 13.81 26.99
CA LEU A 21 -14.29 15.13 26.42
C LEU A 21 -13.00 15.91 26.15
N VAL A 22 -12.01 15.81 27.04
CA VAL A 22 -10.69 16.45 26.86
C VAL A 22 -9.92 15.78 25.72
N GLU A 23 -9.97 14.45 25.61
CA GLU A 23 -9.34 13.71 24.52
C GLU A 23 -10.01 14.01 23.17
N ALA A 24 -11.34 14.11 23.13
CA ALA A 24 -12.08 14.53 21.93
C ALA A 24 -11.76 15.97 21.51
N ALA A 25 -11.64 16.90 22.47
CA ALA A 25 -11.27 18.28 22.20
C ALA A 25 -9.81 18.42 21.73
N ALA A 26 -8.87 17.67 22.31
CA ALA A 26 -7.48 17.65 21.86
C ALA A 26 -7.34 17.06 20.43
N THR A 27 -8.16 16.06 20.10
CA THR A 27 -8.22 15.47 18.75
C THR A 27 -8.82 16.46 17.75
N ALA A 28 -9.86 17.19 18.14
CA ALA A 28 -10.47 18.23 17.31
C ALA A 28 -9.52 19.43 17.09
N VAL A 29 -8.78 19.86 18.10
CA VAL A 29 -7.80 20.97 17.98
C VAL A 29 -6.59 20.54 17.14
N ARG A 30 -6.13 19.29 17.26
CA ARG A 30 -5.09 18.73 16.37
C ARG A 30 -5.56 18.57 14.92
N SER A 31 -6.88 18.48 14.69
CA SER A 31 -7.49 18.45 13.36
C SER A 31 -7.61 19.82 12.69
N ILE A 32 -7.40 20.92 13.41
CA ILE A 32 -7.53 22.30 12.90
C ILE A 32 -6.15 22.98 12.76
N ALA A 33 -5.06 22.30 13.14
CA ALA A 33 -3.73 22.77 12.81
C ALA A 33 -3.63 22.86 11.27
N PRO A 34 -3.29 24.04 10.71
CA PRO A 34 -3.06 24.16 9.29
C PRO A 34 -1.92 23.21 8.94
N THR A 35 -2.25 22.16 8.20
CA THR A 35 -1.26 21.38 7.48
C THR A 35 -0.51 22.36 6.61
N ASP A 36 0.78 22.56 6.87
CA ASP A 36 1.70 23.09 5.88
C ASP A 36 1.55 22.20 4.66
N THR A 37 0.75 22.66 3.69
CA THR A 37 0.68 22.10 2.35
C THR A 37 2.12 22.09 1.85
N PRO A 38 2.70 20.94 1.50
CA PRO A 38 3.94 20.93 0.74
C PRO A 38 3.59 21.54 -0.63
N ALA A 39 3.65 22.87 -0.71
CA ALA A 39 3.83 23.54 -1.98
C ALA A 39 5.17 23.03 -2.50
N ASP A 40 5.18 22.56 -3.75
CA ASP A 40 6.34 22.00 -4.45
C ASP A 40 6.58 20.48 -4.29
N GLN A 41 5.54 19.67 -4.49
CA GLN A 41 5.78 18.36 -5.11
C GLN A 41 6.02 18.60 -6.61
N PRO A 42 7.25 18.38 -7.14
CA PRO A 42 7.45 18.38 -8.58
C PRO A 42 6.52 17.33 -9.18
N ALA A 43 5.82 17.69 -10.26
CA ALA A 43 4.95 16.78 -10.99
C ALA A 43 5.71 15.47 -11.23
N PRO A 44 5.07 14.30 -11.00
CA PRO A 44 5.73 13.02 -11.22
C PRO A 44 6.24 13.00 -12.66
N ALA A 45 7.57 12.99 -12.83
CA ALA A 45 8.16 12.84 -14.14
C ALA A 45 7.76 11.47 -14.68
N GLU A 46 6.88 11.46 -15.68
CA GLU A 46 6.47 10.24 -16.36
C GLU A 46 7.69 9.63 -17.07
N ALA A 47 7.90 8.33 -16.84
CA ALA A 47 8.96 7.60 -17.54
C ALA A 47 8.57 7.48 -19.01
N PRO A 48 9.54 7.43 -19.94
CA PRO A 48 9.24 7.16 -21.34
C PRO A 48 8.50 5.83 -21.46
N ASP A 49 7.51 5.80 -22.34
CA ASP A 49 6.71 4.62 -22.62
C ASP A 49 7.60 3.44 -23.04
N PRO A 50 7.20 2.20 -22.71
CA PRO A 50 7.94 1.03 -23.16
C PRO A 50 7.92 0.94 -24.69
N THR A 51 8.89 0.23 -25.27
CA THR A 51 9.02 0.08 -26.73
C THR A 51 7.95 -0.80 -27.38
N ASP A 52 7.08 -1.41 -26.59
CA ASP A 52 6.08 -2.41 -27.02
C ASP A 52 4.69 -2.01 -26.51
N VAL A 53 4.25 -0.81 -26.92
CA VAL A 53 2.91 -0.27 -26.64
C VAL A 53 2.05 -0.42 -27.89
N TYR A 54 0.73 -0.59 -27.69
CA TYR A 54 -0.23 -0.59 -28.78
C TYR A 54 -0.09 0.66 -29.66
N THR A 55 -0.11 0.45 -30.97
CA THR A 55 -0.29 1.54 -31.93
C THR A 55 -1.77 1.92 -32.04
N ASP A 56 -2.09 3.07 -32.62
CA ASP A 56 -3.48 3.53 -32.78
C ASP A 56 -4.36 2.52 -33.54
N ASP A 57 -3.77 1.80 -34.50
CA ASP A 57 -4.47 0.80 -35.32
C ASP A 57 -4.71 -0.53 -34.57
N ASP A 58 -3.92 -0.79 -33.52
CA ASP A 58 -4.00 -2.02 -32.69
C ASP A 58 -4.65 -1.77 -31.32
N MET A 59 -5.08 -0.54 -31.05
CA MET A 59 -5.60 -0.16 -29.73
C MET A 59 -6.89 -0.94 -29.44
N PRO A 60 -6.96 -1.70 -28.32
CA PRO A 60 -8.20 -2.35 -27.92
C PRO A 60 -9.28 -1.31 -27.63
N ASP A 61 -10.54 -1.73 -27.75
CA ASP A 61 -11.65 -0.84 -27.43
C ASP A 61 -11.59 -0.36 -25.96
N ALA A 62 -12.17 0.82 -25.71
CA ALA A 62 -12.17 1.41 -24.38
C ALA A 62 -12.80 0.49 -23.32
N SER A 63 -13.81 -0.29 -23.70
CA SER A 63 -14.49 -1.22 -22.78
C SER A 63 -13.57 -2.35 -22.31
N ALA A 64 -12.69 -2.83 -23.19
CA ALA A 64 -11.68 -3.83 -22.90
C ALA A 64 -10.56 -3.26 -22.03
N ILE A 65 -10.14 -2.02 -22.29
CA ILE A 65 -9.17 -1.30 -21.45
C ILE A 65 -9.72 -1.10 -20.04
N GLU A 66 -10.96 -0.60 -19.91
CA GLU A 66 -11.63 -0.40 -18.63
C GLU A 66 -11.84 -1.71 -17.87
N ALA A 67 -12.28 -2.77 -18.55
CA ALA A 67 -12.44 -4.08 -17.94
C ALA A 67 -11.10 -4.65 -17.44
N ALA A 68 -10.03 -4.49 -18.23
CA ALA A 68 -8.69 -4.90 -17.85
C ALA A 68 -8.16 -4.10 -16.65
N ALA A 69 -8.37 -2.77 -16.64
CA ALA A 69 -7.97 -1.91 -15.53
C ALA A 69 -8.72 -2.26 -14.24
N ALA A 70 -10.03 -2.49 -14.31
CA ALA A 70 -10.85 -2.86 -13.16
C ALA A 70 -10.48 -4.25 -12.59
N GLU A 71 -10.13 -5.22 -13.45
CA GLU A 71 -9.62 -6.51 -12.99
C GLU A 71 -8.22 -6.37 -12.39
N TYR A 72 -7.33 -5.59 -13.00
CA TYR A 72 -5.99 -5.34 -12.48
C TYR A 72 -6.04 -4.70 -11.08
N GLU A 73 -6.90 -3.71 -10.86
CA GLU A 73 -7.11 -3.08 -9.55
C GLU A 73 -7.55 -4.12 -8.51
N ARG A 74 -8.60 -4.90 -8.83
CA ARG A 74 -9.13 -5.95 -7.93
C ARG A 74 -8.08 -7.00 -7.59
N ALA A 75 -7.35 -7.50 -8.57
CA ALA A 75 -6.30 -8.49 -8.40
C ALA A 75 -5.14 -7.96 -7.55
N THR A 76 -4.70 -6.72 -7.80
CA THR A 76 -3.64 -6.07 -7.04
C THR A 76 -4.03 -5.90 -5.58
N ASP A 77 -5.27 -5.51 -5.31
CA ASP A 77 -5.78 -5.38 -3.95
C ASP A 77 -5.90 -6.72 -3.22
N GLN A 78 -6.35 -7.76 -3.90
CA GLN A 78 -6.34 -9.12 -3.36
C GLN A 78 -4.91 -9.56 -3.03
N ALA A 79 -3.95 -9.34 -3.92
CA ALA A 79 -2.55 -9.66 -3.70
C ALA A 79 -1.99 -8.92 -2.47
N ARG A 80 -2.26 -7.62 -2.35
CA ARG A 80 -1.87 -6.82 -1.17
C ARG A 80 -2.47 -7.37 0.13
N ARG A 81 -3.75 -7.76 0.14
CA ARG A 81 -4.40 -8.38 1.30
C ARG A 81 -3.73 -9.71 1.67
N ALA A 82 -3.49 -10.58 0.68
CA ALA A 82 -2.79 -11.84 0.88
C ALA A 82 -1.38 -11.64 1.43
N ASP A 83 -0.64 -10.68 0.90
CA ASP A 83 0.70 -10.30 1.36
C ASP A 83 0.70 -9.80 2.81
N ARG A 84 -0.26 -8.96 3.19
CA ARG A 84 -0.42 -8.53 4.60
C ARG A 84 -0.71 -9.72 5.50
N GLY A 85 -1.60 -10.63 5.08
CA GLY A 85 -1.89 -11.88 5.79
C GLY A 85 -0.64 -12.75 5.96
N LYS A 86 0.13 -12.94 4.88
CA LYS A 86 1.41 -13.68 4.90
C LYS A 86 2.42 -13.05 5.85
N ARG A 87 2.59 -11.72 5.82
CA ARG A 87 3.48 -11.01 6.74
C ARG A 87 3.06 -11.20 8.20
N ALA A 88 1.76 -11.10 8.49
CA ALA A 88 1.24 -11.32 9.84
C ALA A 88 1.47 -12.77 10.31
N ALA A 89 1.16 -13.76 9.48
CA ALA A 89 1.40 -15.17 9.80
C ALA A 89 2.90 -15.46 10.01
N LYS A 90 3.76 -14.92 9.15
CA LYS A 90 5.21 -15.10 9.25
C LYS A 90 5.79 -14.57 10.57
N LYS A 91 5.26 -13.48 11.14
CA LYS A 91 5.69 -12.98 12.46
C LYS A 91 5.53 -14.02 13.58
N VAL A 92 4.54 -14.91 13.47
CA VAL A 92 4.34 -16.01 14.41
C VAL A 92 5.22 -17.20 14.01
N LEU A 93 5.15 -17.63 12.76
CA LEU A 93 5.84 -18.83 12.28
C LEU A 93 7.38 -18.71 12.35
N ASP A 94 7.95 -17.51 12.23
CA ASP A 94 9.39 -17.31 12.33
C ASP A 94 9.95 -17.51 13.74
N LYS A 95 9.11 -17.40 14.77
CA LYS A 95 9.51 -17.59 16.17
C LYS A 95 9.37 -19.03 16.65
N LEU A 96 8.75 -19.89 15.85
CA LEU A 96 8.55 -21.29 16.22
C LEU A 96 9.80 -22.13 15.90
N PRO A 97 10.20 -23.04 16.81
CA PRO A 97 11.15 -24.08 16.48
C PRO A 97 10.57 -25.02 15.43
N ALA A 98 11.45 -25.82 14.80
CA ALA A 98 10.99 -26.87 13.90
C ALA A 98 10.16 -27.91 14.66
N GLY A 99 9.01 -28.30 14.13
CA GLY A 99 8.07 -29.18 14.82
C GLY A 99 6.73 -29.33 14.10
N ILE A 100 5.80 -30.05 14.72
CA ILE A 100 4.42 -30.25 14.23
C ILE A 100 3.46 -29.50 15.15
N TYR A 101 2.60 -28.68 14.56
CA TYR A 101 1.60 -27.85 15.23
C TYR A 101 0.22 -28.13 14.62
N GLY A 102 -0.56 -28.99 15.27
CA GLY A 102 -1.83 -29.47 14.72
C GLY A 102 -1.64 -30.18 13.38
N ALA A 103 -2.29 -29.67 12.33
CA ALA A 103 -2.19 -30.20 10.97
C ALA A 103 -0.95 -29.72 10.19
N TRP A 104 -0.08 -28.88 10.78
CA TRP A 104 0.99 -28.19 10.05
C TRP A 104 2.38 -28.54 10.58
N ARG A 105 3.34 -28.81 9.68
CA ARG A 105 4.75 -29.01 10.01
C ARG A 105 5.57 -27.77 9.70
N VAL A 106 6.34 -27.27 10.65
CA VAL A 106 7.26 -26.13 10.51
C VAL A 106 8.69 -26.67 10.46
N PHE A 107 9.46 -26.31 9.43
CA PHE A 107 10.87 -26.66 9.27
C PHE A 107 11.60 -25.58 8.44
N ARG A 108 12.95 -25.58 8.47
CA ARG A 108 13.79 -24.62 7.73
C ARG A 108 14.67 -25.36 6.74
N THR A 109 14.74 -24.86 5.51
CA THR A 109 15.63 -25.38 4.45
C THR A 109 16.65 -24.29 4.13
N PRO A 110 17.96 -24.58 4.18
CA PRO A 110 18.97 -23.61 3.75
C PRO A 110 18.84 -23.33 2.24
N SER A 111 19.01 -22.07 1.85
CA SER A 111 19.04 -21.66 0.44
C SER A 111 20.44 -21.90 -0.14
N SER A 112 20.51 -22.46 -1.35
CA SER A 112 21.75 -22.54 -2.13
C SER A 112 22.08 -21.23 -2.87
N ARG A 113 21.13 -20.29 -2.94
CA ARG A 113 21.34 -18.98 -3.57
C ARG A 113 22.19 -18.09 -2.68
N GLN A 114 23.22 -17.48 -3.27
CA GLN A 114 24.04 -16.46 -2.63
C GLN A 114 23.65 -15.08 -3.18
N THR A 115 23.60 -14.08 -2.30
CA THR A 115 23.33 -12.68 -2.68
C THR A 115 24.62 -11.89 -2.46
N PRO A 116 24.99 -10.99 -3.40
CA PRO A 116 26.15 -10.12 -3.20
C PRO A 116 26.03 -9.32 -1.90
N ASP A 117 27.10 -9.29 -1.12
CA ASP A 117 27.16 -8.45 0.08
C ASP A 117 27.43 -7.00 -0.33
N LEU A 118 26.36 -6.21 -0.40
CA LEU A 118 26.45 -4.80 -0.79
C LEU A 118 27.27 -3.97 0.20
N ALA A 119 27.28 -4.31 1.48
CA ALA A 119 28.04 -3.58 2.48
C ALA A 119 29.54 -3.79 2.27
N GLU A 120 29.93 -5.05 2.04
CA GLU A 120 31.31 -5.41 1.76
C GLU A 120 31.79 -4.83 0.42
N ILE A 121 30.96 -4.91 -0.63
CA ILE A 121 31.24 -4.28 -1.93
C ILE A 121 31.46 -2.78 -1.75
N THR A 122 30.56 -2.10 -1.02
CA THR A 122 30.68 -0.65 -0.78
C THR A 122 31.95 -0.32 0.01
N ARG A 123 32.31 -1.14 1.01
CA ARG A 123 33.55 -0.99 1.79
C ARG A 123 34.78 -1.09 0.89
N ILE A 124 34.83 -2.06 -0.02
CA ILE A 124 35.92 -2.25 -0.98
C ILE A 124 36.01 -1.05 -1.93
N PHE A 125 34.89 -0.64 -2.53
CA PHE A 125 34.86 0.52 -3.44
C PHE A 125 35.37 1.80 -2.78
N LYS A 126 34.97 2.04 -1.52
CA LYS A 126 35.46 3.16 -0.73
C LYS A 126 36.94 3.03 -0.38
N ALA A 127 37.40 1.85 0.05
CA ALA A 127 38.80 1.63 0.43
C ALA A 127 39.78 1.81 -0.73
N HIS A 128 39.35 1.51 -1.95
CA HIS A 128 40.17 1.59 -3.16
C HIS A 128 39.93 2.87 -3.99
N ASN A 129 39.16 3.84 -3.48
CA ASN A 129 38.81 5.08 -4.19
C ASN A 129 38.25 4.85 -5.61
N LEU A 130 37.45 3.79 -5.80
CA LEU A 130 36.91 3.39 -7.10
C LEU A 130 35.66 4.19 -7.54
N GLY A 131 35.22 5.14 -6.72
CA GLY A 131 33.99 5.90 -6.95
C GLY A 131 32.73 5.16 -6.47
N PRO A 132 31.53 5.62 -6.89
CA PRO A 132 30.26 4.99 -6.50
C PRO A 132 30.10 3.60 -7.13
N VAL A 133 29.40 2.70 -6.41
CA VAL A 133 29.06 1.37 -6.94
C VAL A 133 28.18 1.54 -8.19
N PRO A 134 28.54 0.98 -9.34
CA PRO A 134 27.75 1.12 -10.56
C PRO A 134 26.39 0.42 -10.39
N MET A 135 25.32 1.20 -10.56
CA MET A 135 23.95 0.72 -10.47
C MET A 135 23.28 0.79 -11.85
N LYS A 136 22.49 -0.23 -12.19
CA LYS A 136 21.62 -0.19 -13.38
C LYS A 136 20.29 0.48 -12.99
N PRO A 137 19.69 1.33 -13.84
CA PRO A 137 18.33 1.81 -13.60
C PRO A 137 17.35 0.64 -13.52
N CYS A 138 16.45 0.69 -12.55
CA CYS A 138 15.35 -0.26 -12.44
C CYS A 138 14.33 -0.01 -13.55
N ALA A 139 13.70 -1.08 -14.05
CA ALA A 139 12.59 -0.95 -15.00
C ALA A 139 11.41 -0.18 -14.36
N PRO A 140 10.68 0.64 -15.14
CA PRO A 140 9.51 1.35 -14.63
C PRO A 140 8.42 0.37 -14.20
N SER A 141 7.73 0.70 -13.11
CA SER A 141 6.63 -0.11 -12.58
C SER A 141 5.29 0.39 -13.13
N LEU A 142 4.45 -0.53 -13.62
CA LEU A 142 3.06 -0.22 -13.99
C LEU A 142 2.26 0.25 -12.77
N LYS A 143 1.71 1.47 -12.85
CA LYS A 143 0.74 2.01 -11.89
C LYS A 143 -0.56 2.31 -12.64
N VAL A 144 -1.67 1.84 -12.09
CA VAL A 144 -3.02 2.10 -12.61
C VAL A 144 -3.79 2.75 -11.48
N GLU A 145 -4.33 3.93 -11.73
CA GLU A 145 -5.12 4.71 -10.78
C GLU A 145 -6.46 5.06 -11.44
N ARG A 146 -7.55 4.99 -10.67
CA ARG A 146 -8.86 5.43 -11.14
C ARG A 146 -8.92 6.96 -11.04
N ILE A 147 -9.20 7.62 -12.16
CA ILE A 147 -9.45 9.05 -12.19
C ILE A 147 -10.94 9.32 -12.02
N ASP A 148 -11.29 10.22 -11.10
CA ASP A 148 -12.66 10.74 -11.00
C ASP A 148 -12.79 11.88 -12.04
N VAL A 149 -13.52 11.63 -13.13
CA VAL A 149 -13.79 12.66 -14.13
C VAL A 149 -14.93 13.54 -13.61
N PRO A 150 -14.72 14.84 -13.36
CA PRO A 150 -15.82 15.73 -13.03
C PRO A 150 -16.78 15.80 -14.21
N ALA A 151 -18.07 15.59 -13.96
CA ALA A 151 -19.11 15.75 -14.96
C ALA A 151 -19.30 17.25 -15.25
N ASP A 152 -18.53 17.79 -16.19
CA ASP A 152 -18.78 19.13 -16.70
C ASP A 152 -19.80 19.08 -17.83
N ALA A 153 -20.89 19.79 -17.56
CA ALA A 153 -21.97 20.14 -18.45
C ALA A 153 -21.49 21.13 -19.51
N ASP A 154 -21.58 20.78 -20.80
CA ASP A 154 -22.07 21.64 -21.88
C ASP A 154 -21.93 20.96 -23.25
N THR A 155 -22.98 20.29 -23.69
CA THR A 155 -23.31 20.19 -25.13
C THR A 155 -24.77 20.55 -25.34
N LEU A 156 -25.13 21.78 -24.96
CA LEU A 156 -26.29 22.51 -25.48
C LEU A 156 -25.83 23.89 -25.98
N ALA A 157 -25.15 23.95 -27.13
CA ALA A 157 -25.14 25.15 -27.98
C ALA A 157 -24.53 24.87 -29.38
N GLY A 158 -25.41 24.62 -30.36
CA GLY A 158 -25.30 25.17 -31.71
C GLY A 158 -24.27 24.61 -32.69
N VAL A 159 -24.74 23.82 -33.66
CA VAL A 159 -24.62 24.21 -35.07
C VAL A 159 -26.00 24.04 -35.71
N ALA A 160 -26.63 25.19 -35.95
CA ALA A 160 -27.74 25.35 -36.86
C ALA A 160 -27.23 25.30 -38.31
N ALA A 161 -27.90 24.55 -39.18
CA ALA A 161 -28.15 24.86 -40.60
C ALA A 161 -29.12 23.81 -41.15
#